data_AF-A0A249JXB1-F1
#
_entry.id   AF-A0A249JXB1-F1
#
_cell.length_a   1.000
_cell.length_b   1.000
_cell.length_c   1.000
_cell.angle_alpha   90.00
_cell.angle_beta   90.00
_cell.angle_gamma   90.00
#
_symmetry.space_group_name_H-M   'P 1'
#
loop_
_entity.id
_entity.type
_entity.pdbx_description
1 polymer ?
#
loop_
_entity_poly.entity_id
_entity_poly.type
_entity_poly.pdbx_seq_one_letter_code
_entity_poly.pdbx_strand_id
1 'polypeptide(L)'
;MKIYLPLICALLLSGCATSSPLSQLSEGDCTKSQQLLIKDHVSGQIDAIADQNWQKAYSFAAKSFQESIGLERFTQIISEQYVLLITNKGYTFDSCEIVGEQLVQKITVSGAKDDFRMTYRLTFEEERLGVVAAAVTQVSEDLAT
;
A
#
# COMPACT_ATOMS: atom_id res chain seq x y z
N MET A 1 42.22 -51.67 -5.14
CA MET A 1 41.15 -51.11 -5.98
C MET A 1 40.18 -50.39 -5.05
N LYS A 2 40.17 -49.04 -5.05
CA LYS A 2 39.39 -48.21 -4.11
C LYS A 2 38.04 -47.89 -4.75
N ILE A 3 36.95 -48.31 -4.11
CA ILE A 3 35.58 -47.99 -4.52
C ILE A 3 35.13 -46.80 -3.69
N TYR A 4 34.89 -45.66 -4.33
CA TYR A 4 34.32 -44.47 -3.70
C TYR A 4 32.81 -44.49 -3.88
N LEU A 5 32.08 -44.47 -2.77
CA LEU A 5 30.62 -44.39 -2.71
C LEU A 5 30.22 -42.91 -2.62
N PRO A 6 29.50 -42.32 -3.59
CA PRO A 6 29.07 -40.93 -3.48
C PRO A 6 27.85 -40.84 -2.56
N LEU A 7 28.04 -40.18 -1.41
CA LEU A 7 26.99 -39.79 -0.47
C LEU A 7 26.22 -38.59 -1.06
N ILE A 8 25.03 -38.84 -1.61
CA ILE A 8 24.12 -37.80 -2.10
C ILE A 8 23.41 -37.20 -0.88
N CYS A 9 23.89 -36.05 -0.40
CA CYS A 9 23.16 -35.22 0.55
C CYS A 9 21.97 -34.57 -0.17
N ALA A 10 20.78 -35.12 0.03
CA ALA A 10 19.54 -34.45 -0.33
C ALA A 10 19.29 -33.29 0.65
N LEU A 11 19.56 -32.06 0.20
CA LEU A 11 19.14 -30.84 0.89
C LEU A 11 17.62 -30.73 0.75
N LEU A 12 16.90 -31.16 1.79
CA LEU A 12 15.47 -30.84 1.93
C LEU A 12 15.37 -29.33 2.17
N LEU A 13 15.09 -28.59 1.10
CA LEU A 13 14.61 -27.20 1.19
C LEU A 13 13.25 -27.23 1.89
N SER A 14 13.25 -27.16 3.21
CA SER A 14 12.07 -26.74 3.97
C SER A 14 11.80 -25.28 3.61
N GLY A 15 11.06 -25.08 2.52
CA GLY A 15 10.43 -23.81 2.23
C GLY A 15 9.46 -23.55 3.36
N CYS A 16 9.84 -22.69 4.30
CA CYS A 16 8.90 -22.13 5.25
C CYS A 16 7.84 -21.42 4.43
N ALA A 17 6.63 -21.98 4.38
CA ALA A 17 5.45 -21.23 3.98
C ALA A 17 5.23 -20.18 5.08
N THR A 18 5.90 -19.03 4.97
CA THR A 18 5.68 -17.90 5.87
C THR A 18 4.28 -17.41 5.55
N SER A 19 3.32 -17.74 6.42
CA SER A 19 1.99 -17.14 6.39
C SER A 19 2.15 -15.62 6.40
N SER A 20 1.31 -14.91 5.65
CA SER A 20 1.35 -13.44 5.61
C SER A 20 1.39 -12.88 7.05
N PRO A 21 2.23 -11.87 7.35
CA PRO A 21 2.20 -11.18 8.64
C PRO A 21 0.78 -10.69 9.01
N LEU A 22 -0.11 -10.60 8.03
CA LEU A 22 -1.51 -10.22 8.18
C LEU A 22 -2.45 -11.35 8.58
N SER A 23 -2.11 -12.61 8.36
CA SER A 23 -3.00 -13.76 8.67
C SER A 23 -3.21 -13.96 10.19
N GLN A 24 -2.48 -13.22 11.01
CA GLN A 24 -2.62 -13.18 12.46
C GLN A 24 -3.33 -11.92 12.97
N LEU A 25 -3.77 -11.02 12.08
CA LEU A 25 -4.49 -9.83 12.47
C LEU A 25 -5.95 -10.15 12.79
N SER A 26 -6.43 -9.62 13.90
CA SER A 26 -7.85 -9.61 14.21
C SER A 26 -8.56 -8.58 13.34
N GLU A 27 -9.64 -8.98 12.67
CA GLU A 27 -10.61 -8.08 12.04
C GLU A 27 -11.01 -6.94 12.99
N GLY A 28 -11.29 -5.76 12.42
CA GLY A 28 -11.74 -4.58 13.18
C GLY A 28 -10.71 -3.45 13.22
N ASP A 29 -10.79 -2.58 14.22
CA ASP A 29 -9.96 -1.36 14.26
C ASP A 29 -8.46 -1.66 14.33
N CYS A 30 -7.67 -0.91 13.56
CA CYS A 30 -6.22 -0.97 13.64
C CYS A 30 -5.74 -0.56 15.04
N THR A 31 -4.77 -1.30 15.57
CA THR A 31 -4.00 -0.91 16.75
C THR A 31 -3.21 0.38 16.50
N LYS A 32 -2.79 1.07 17.57
CA LYS A 32 -1.99 2.30 17.46
C LYS A 32 -0.69 2.11 16.66
N SER A 33 -0.01 0.99 16.80
CA SER A 33 1.22 0.70 16.06
C SER A 33 0.95 0.53 14.57
N GLN A 34 -0.11 -0.19 14.20
CA GLN A 34 -0.52 -0.33 12.80
C GLN A 34 -0.91 1.01 12.20
N GLN A 35 -1.67 1.84 12.93
CA GLN A 35 -2.04 3.17 12.47
C GLN A 35 -0.81 4.03 12.19
N LEU A 36 0.21 4.01 13.05
CA LEU A 36 1.45 4.77 12.83
C LEU A 36 2.20 4.28 11.59
N LEU A 37 2.33 2.96 11.43
CA LEU A 37 2.99 2.35 10.28
C LEU A 37 2.28 2.72 8.96
N ILE A 38 0.95 2.60 8.93
CA ILE A 38 0.16 2.93 7.74
C ILE A 38 0.23 4.42 7.43
N LYS A 39 0.18 5.27 8.47
CA LYS A 39 0.32 6.72 8.31
C LYS A 39 1.63 7.08 7.64
N ASP A 40 2.74 6.57 8.17
CA ASP A 40 4.07 6.80 7.60
C ASP A 40 4.13 6.33 6.13
N HIS A 41 3.60 5.15 5.84
CA HIS A 41 3.64 4.55 4.50
C HIS A 41 2.76 5.30 3.48
N VAL A 42 1.53 5.64 3.84
CA VAL A 42 0.59 6.37 2.98
C VAL A 42 1.04 7.82 2.80
N SER A 43 1.48 8.49 3.87
CA SER A 43 2.08 9.83 3.78
C SER A 43 3.26 9.84 2.84
N GLY A 44 4.19 8.90 2.99
CA GLY A 44 5.38 8.80 2.15
C GLY A 44 5.05 8.65 0.66
N GLN A 45 3.99 7.90 0.33
CA GLN A 45 3.53 7.79 -1.05
C GLN A 45 2.89 9.08 -1.55
N ILE A 46 1.97 9.69 -0.79
CA ILE A 46 1.28 10.92 -1.20
C ILE A 46 2.28 12.08 -1.37
N ASP A 47 3.21 12.24 -0.43
CA ASP A 47 4.23 13.28 -0.48
C ASP A 47 5.14 13.08 -1.70
N ALA A 48 5.54 11.84 -1.99
CA ALA A 48 6.31 11.54 -3.19
C ALA A 48 5.53 11.79 -4.50
N ILE A 49 4.21 11.59 -4.51
CA ILE A 49 3.34 11.95 -5.64
C ILE A 49 3.26 13.48 -5.80
N ALA A 50 3.09 14.22 -4.71
CA ALA A 50 3.05 15.69 -4.72
C ALA A 50 4.36 16.29 -5.23
N ASP A 51 5.49 15.70 -4.84
CA ASP A 51 6.83 16.05 -5.34
C ASP A 51 7.11 15.53 -6.77
N GLN A 52 6.17 14.78 -7.36
CA GLN A 52 6.31 14.09 -8.64
C GLN A 52 7.55 13.17 -8.71
N ASN A 53 8.00 12.68 -7.55
CA ASN A 53 9.06 11.70 -7.43
C ASN A 53 8.48 10.30 -7.66
N TRP A 54 8.22 9.98 -8.92
CA TRP A 54 7.49 8.78 -9.34
C TRP A 54 8.14 7.48 -8.88
N GLN A 55 9.47 7.38 -8.94
CA GLN A 55 10.21 6.21 -8.47
C GLN A 55 10.00 6.00 -6.96
N LYS A 56 10.07 7.07 -6.16
CA LYS A 56 9.81 6.99 -4.72
C LYS A 56 8.35 6.64 -4.44
N ALA A 57 7.40 7.31 -5.09
CA ALA A 57 5.97 7.04 -4.92
C ALA A 57 5.62 5.58 -5.25
N TYR A 58 6.17 5.07 -6.35
CA TYR A 58 5.97 3.68 -6.79
C TYR A 58 6.62 2.66 -5.84
N SER A 59 7.70 3.02 -5.13
CA SER A 59 8.34 2.14 -4.15
C SER A 59 7.43 1.78 -2.96
N PHE A 60 6.42 2.59 -2.67
CA PHE A 60 5.41 2.31 -1.64
C PHE A 60 4.31 1.35 -2.12
N ALA A 61 4.24 1.03 -3.41
CA ALA A 61 3.28 0.05 -3.92
C ALA A 61 3.66 -1.39 -3.49
N ALA A 62 2.64 -2.22 -3.32
CA ALA A 62 2.81 -3.66 -3.08
C ALA A 62 3.55 -4.32 -4.24
N LYS A 63 4.28 -5.41 -3.98
CA LYS A 63 5.03 -6.13 -5.01
C LYS A 63 4.08 -6.66 -6.08
N SER A 64 2.95 -7.25 -5.67
CA SER A 64 1.89 -7.71 -6.56
C SER A 64 1.33 -6.60 -7.46
N PHE A 65 1.21 -5.38 -6.93
CA PHE A 65 0.84 -4.21 -7.71
C PHE A 65 1.93 -3.87 -8.73
N GLN A 66 3.19 -3.82 -8.30
CA GLN A 66 4.33 -3.50 -9.17
C GLN A 66 4.54 -4.53 -10.30
N GLU A 67 4.20 -5.80 -10.05
CA GLU A 67 4.22 -6.87 -11.05
C GLU A 67 3.09 -6.72 -12.08
N SER A 68 1.97 -6.11 -11.69
CA SER A 68 0.79 -5.93 -12.53
C SER A 68 0.79 -4.61 -13.31
N ILE A 69 1.30 -3.54 -12.69
CA ILE A 69 1.26 -2.17 -13.21
C ILE A 69 2.67 -1.59 -13.10
N GLY A 70 3.36 -1.49 -14.23
CA GLY A 70 4.69 -0.87 -14.30
C GLY A 70 4.67 0.63 -13.97
N LEU A 71 5.86 1.16 -13.62
CA LEU A 71 6.06 2.55 -13.22
C LEU A 71 5.44 3.58 -14.18
N GLU A 72 5.62 3.42 -15.49
CA GLU A 72 5.07 4.35 -16.49
C GLU A 72 3.55 4.41 -16.42
N ARG A 73 2.89 3.24 -16.34
CA ARG A 73 1.44 3.16 -16.23
C ARG A 73 0.94 3.70 -14.90
N PHE A 74 1.67 3.46 -13.81
CA PHE A 74 1.40 4.08 -12.51
C PHE A 74 1.43 5.61 -12.61
N THR A 75 2.50 6.19 -13.16
CA THR A 75 2.63 7.65 -13.34
C THR A 75 1.48 8.21 -14.20
N GLN A 76 1.11 7.51 -15.27
CA GLN A 76 0.02 7.91 -16.14
C GLN A 76 -1.33 7.91 -15.39
N ILE A 77 -1.66 6.83 -14.69
CA ILE A 77 -2.91 6.72 -13.93
C ILE A 77 -3.02 7.87 -12.92
N ILE A 78 -1.95 8.14 -12.17
CA ILE A 78 -1.97 9.23 -11.18
C ILE A 78 -2.12 10.60 -11.87
N SER A 79 -1.40 10.82 -12.97
CA SER A 79 -1.41 12.09 -13.71
C SER A 79 -2.72 12.35 -14.46
N GLU A 80 -3.50 11.31 -14.77
CA GLU A 80 -4.77 11.44 -15.49
C GLU A 80 -5.99 11.40 -14.56
N GLN A 81 -5.96 10.52 -13.56
CA GLN A 81 -7.14 10.18 -12.77
C GLN A 81 -7.06 10.66 -11.31
N TYR A 82 -5.85 10.90 -10.80
CA TYR A 82 -5.62 11.28 -9.41
C TYR A 82 -4.78 12.56 -9.29
N VAL A 83 -4.97 13.51 -10.21
CA VAL A 83 -4.29 14.83 -10.22
C VAL A 83 -4.44 15.57 -8.88
N LEU A 84 -5.52 15.31 -8.15
CA LEU A 84 -5.73 15.83 -6.81
C LEU A 84 -4.61 15.46 -5.83
N LEU A 85 -3.98 14.28 -5.97
CA LEU A 85 -2.86 13.86 -5.12
C LEU A 85 -1.59 14.66 -5.43
N ILE A 86 -1.43 15.12 -6.67
CA ILE A 86 -0.31 15.96 -7.09
C ILE A 86 -0.49 17.39 -6.54
N THR A 87 -1.72 17.89 -6.55
CA THR A 87 -2.04 19.30 -6.26
C THR A 87 -2.61 19.55 -4.87
N ASN A 88 -2.61 18.53 -4.00
CA ASN A 88 -3.22 18.56 -2.68
C ASN A 88 -2.66 19.69 -1.79
N LYS A 89 -3.47 20.13 -0.81
CA LYS A 89 -3.11 21.13 0.21
C LYS A 89 -2.83 20.51 1.58
N GLY A 90 -2.66 19.19 1.63
CA GLY A 90 -2.58 18.40 2.83
C GLY A 90 -3.60 17.26 2.82
N TYR A 91 -3.53 16.42 3.85
CA TYR A 91 -4.42 15.29 4.02
C TYR A 91 -4.54 14.92 5.51
N THR A 92 -5.67 14.34 5.89
CA THR A 92 -5.93 13.83 7.23
C THR A 92 -6.28 12.35 7.18
N PHE A 93 -5.93 11.64 8.25
CA PHE A 93 -6.25 10.22 8.40
C PHE A 93 -7.53 10.05 9.20
N ASP A 94 -8.49 9.32 8.62
CA ASP A 94 -9.78 9.01 9.22
C ASP A 94 -9.70 7.62 9.92
N SER A 95 -10.60 6.69 9.59
CA SER A 95 -10.60 5.34 10.16
C SER A 95 -9.54 4.43 9.55
N CYS A 96 -9.09 3.47 10.35
CA CYS A 96 -8.21 2.40 9.94
C CYS A 96 -8.79 1.09 10.46
N GLU A 97 -9.04 0.16 9.53
CA GLU A 97 -9.66 -1.13 9.81
C GLU A 97 -8.83 -2.24 9.16
N ILE A 98 -8.76 -3.39 9.82
CA ILE A 98 -8.30 -4.65 9.24
C ILE A 98 -9.53 -5.32 8.67
N VAL A 99 -9.51 -5.59 7.36
CA VAL A 99 -10.58 -6.28 6.64
C VAL A 99 -9.97 -7.41 5.82
N GLY A 100 -10.20 -8.65 6.25
CA GLY A 100 -9.48 -9.81 5.74
C GLY A 100 -7.97 -9.67 5.96
N GLU A 101 -7.18 -9.98 4.94
CA GLU A 101 -5.72 -9.83 4.95
C GLU A 101 -5.28 -8.44 4.45
N GLN A 102 -6.06 -7.39 4.70
CA GLN A 102 -5.74 -6.03 4.25
C GLN A 102 -5.95 -5.01 5.35
N LEU A 103 -5.05 -4.04 5.38
CA LEU A 103 -5.20 -2.81 6.13
C LEU A 103 -5.94 -1.80 5.25
N VAL A 104 -7.08 -1.31 5.73
CA VAL A 104 -7.94 -0.37 5.02
C VAL A 104 -7.88 0.98 5.73
N GLN A 105 -7.24 1.95 5.10
CA GLN A 105 -7.10 3.31 5.62
C GLN A 105 -7.96 4.27 4.82
N LYS A 106 -8.88 4.94 5.51
CA LYS A 106 -9.64 6.06 4.93
C LYS A 106 -8.92 7.37 5.22
N ILE A 107 -8.79 8.22 4.21
CA ILE A 107 -8.19 9.55 4.36
C ILE A 107 -9.09 10.59 3.71
N THR A 108 -8.91 11.84 4.12
CA THR A 108 -9.44 13.02 3.45
C THR A 108 -8.27 13.80 2.89
N VAL A 109 -8.27 14.07 1.58
CA VAL A 109 -7.25 14.85 0.88
C VAL A 109 -7.83 16.24 0.64
N SER A 110 -7.17 17.27 1.14
CA SER A 110 -7.62 18.64 0.99
C SER A 110 -7.30 19.16 -0.41
N GLY A 111 -8.32 19.52 -1.17
CA GLY A 111 -8.18 20.10 -2.50
C GLY A 111 -8.14 21.62 -2.47
N ALA A 112 -8.05 22.23 -3.67
CA ALA A 112 -8.12 23.68 -3.80
C ALA A 112 -9.56 24.23 -3.69
N LYS A 113 -10.56 23.39 -3.93
CA LYS A 113 -11.99 23.74 -3.90
C LYS A 113 -12.74 22.87 -2.90
N ASP A 114 -12.62 21.55 -3.08
CA ASP A 114 -13.33 20.55 -2.31
C ASP A 114 -12.34 19.54 -1.72
N ASP A 115 -12.76 18.89 -0.65
CA ASP A 115 -12.03 17.78 -0.04
C ASP A 115 -12.46 16.45 -0.68
N PHE A 116 -11.51 15.52 -0.80
CA PHE A 116 -11.73 14.23 -1.44
C PHE A 116 -11.48 13.09 -0.46
N ARG A 117 -12.46 12.21 -0.29
CA ARG A 117 -12.30 11.02 0.52
C ARG A 117 -11.68 9.92 -0.32
N MET A 118 -10.62 9.33 0.20
CA MET A 118 -9.95 8.19 -0.43
C MET A 118 -9.87 7.01 0.53
N THR A 119 -9.88 5.80 -0.05
CA THR A 119 -9.62 4.57 0.67
C THR A 119 -8.38 3.89 0.09
N TYR A 120 -7.40 3.69 0.95
CA TYR A 120 -6.18 2.94 0.68
C TYR A 120 -6.33 1.53 1.23
N ARG A 121 -5.92 0.55 0.42
CA ARG A 121 -5.79 -0.85 0.84
C ARG A 121 -4.32 -1.21 0.79
N LEU A 122 -3.81 -1.71 1.89
CA LEU A 122 -2.43 -2.12 2.04
C LEU A 122 -2.35 -3.58 2.46
N THR A 123 -1.28 -4.25 2.03
CA THR A 123 -0.97 -5.63 2.42
C THR A 123 0.51 -5.77 2.74
N PHE A 124 0.88 -6.80 3.51
CA PHE A 124 2.27 -7.20 3.67
C PHE A 124 2.60 -8.29 2.67
N GLU A 125 3.63 -8.04 1.87
CA GLU A 125 4.19 -8.99 0.92
C GLU A 125 5.69 -9.04 1.13
N GLU A 126 6.23 -10.25 1.36
CA GLU A 126 7.67 -10.43 1.64
C GLU A 126 8.15 -9.53 2.79
N GLU A 127 7.35 -9.48 3.87
CA GLU A 127 7.61 -8.69 5.09
C GLU A 127 7.60 -7.16 4.88
N ARG A 128 7.22 -6.67 3.69
CA ARG A 128 7.11 -5.26 3.36
C ARG A 128 5.65 -4.84 3.21
N LEU A 129 5.26 -3.77 3.90
CA LEU A 129 3.97 -3.13 3.69
C LEU A 129 3.94 -2.48 2.30
N GLY A 130 2.83 -2.62 1.57
CA GLY A 130 2.66 -2.00 0.27
C GLY A 130 1.21 -1.64 -0.03
N VAL A 131 1.00 -0.54 -0.74
CA VAL A 131 -0.31 -0.14 -1.26
C VAL A 131 -0.68 -1.03 -2.44
N VAL A 132 -1.77 -1.78 -2.32
CA VAL A 132 -2.29 -2.65 -3.40
C VAL A 132 -3.45 -2.01 -4.15
N ALA A 133 -4.16 -1.07 -3.52
CA ALA A 133 -5.18 -0.26 -4.19
C ALA A 133 -5.40 1.08 -3.48
N ALA A 134 -5.77 2.09 -4.25
CA ALA A 134 -6.29 3.36 -3.75
C ALA A 134 -7.46 3.80 -4.64
N ALA A 135 -8.52 4.33 -4.05
CA ALA A 135 -9.69 4.80 -4.78
C ALA A 135 -10.33 6.01 -4.10
N VAL A 136 -10.88 6.93 -4.88
CA VAL A 136 -11.78 7.99 -4.37
C VAL A 136 -13.11 7.34 -4.01
N THR A 137 -13.56 7.52 -2.77
CA THR A 137 -14.80 6.93 -2.26
C THR A 137 -15.94 7.92 -2.15
N GLN A 138 -15.64 9.22 -2.03
CA GLN A 138 -16.61 10.31 -2.02
C GLN A 138 -15.90 11.61 -2.39
N VAL A 139 -16.51 12.40 -3.26
CA VAL A 139 -16.21 13.84 -3.39
C VAL A 139 -17.07 14.52 -2.35
N SER A 140 -16.50 15.36 -1.47
CA SER A 140 -17.36 16.22 -0.67
C SER A 140 -17.98 17.23 -1.62
N GLU A 141 -19.15 16.92 -2.17
CA GLU A 141 -20.06 17.98 -2.56
C GLU A 141 -20.42 18.68 -1.25
N ASP A 142 -19.84 19.85 -1.00
CA ASP A 142 -20.50 20.83 -0.15
C ASP A 142 -21.88 21.06 -0.77
N LEU A 143 -22.84 20.26 -0.28
CA LEU A 143 -24.24 20.40 -0.57
C LEU A 143 -24.62 21.79 -0.12
N ALA A 144 -24.76 22.66 -1.11
CA ALA A 144 -25.34 23.99 -1.05
C ALA A 144 -26.21 24.21 0.19
N THR A 145 -25.75 25.09 1.07
CA THR A 145 -26.64 25.90 1.92
C THR A 145 -26.70 27.31 1.38
#